data_AF-A0A398CTB0-F1
#
_entry.id   AF-A0A398CTB0-F1
#
_cell.length_a   1.000
_cell.length_b   1.000
_cell.length_c   1.000
_cell.angle_alpha   90.00
_cell.angle_beta   90.00
_cell.angle_gamma   90.00
#
_symmetry.space_group_name_H-M   'P 1'
#
loop_
_entity.id
_entity.type
_entity.pdbx_description
1 polymer ?
#
loop_
_entity_poly.entity_id
_entity_poly.type
_entity_poly.pdbx_seq_one_letter_code
_entity_poly.pdbx_strand_id
1 'polypeptide(L)'
;MKTDTCWLLRQDGVAVHGFAVLSQLSYNLSKRGADVSEKTDRLQAATDTVTAIAASVETVVRGKHEQVLLAMVPMIAGGHLLLQDVPGVGKSTLAQALGQSIGASYSRIQFTSDLLPADILGVNIYEAATGEFRFRRGPIFANVVMADEINRASPKTQSALLEAMNDRRITIDGATWELPDPFFVIATQNPIEYAGTYPLPESELDRFQLCMGIGYPDVEAERKILTERPVRQHSINLQPVASVQQVLDAQAAVDEVTVAPAMLDYVLAFARATRSETLFEVGVSPRGAIDLLKAVRAWALLQGRTFVVPDDVKTMAPYVASHRILRRGSRKGASRTDIDRIFEQVPAPV
;
A
#
# COMPACT_ATOMS: atom_id res chain seq x y z
N MET A 1 -82.85 4.53 -6.93
CA MET A 1 -83.45 5.89 -6.89
C MET A 1 -82.29 6.85 -7.13
N LYS A 2 -82.15 7.38 -8.36
CA LYS A 2 -82.54 8.76 -8.77
C LYS A 2 -81.80 9.82 -7.93
N THR A 3 -81.02 10.76 -8.46
CA THR A 3 -80.98 11.42 -9.78
C THR A 3 -79.77 12.36 -9.85
N ASP A 4 -79.10 12.45 -11.01
CA ASP A 4 -78.61 13.62 -11.79
C ASP A 4 -78.06 14.89 -11.06
N THR A 5 -77.06 15.66 -11.51
CA THR A 5 -76.67 16.05 -12.89
C THR A 5 -75.32 16.80 -12.90
N CYS A 6 -74.48 16.52 -13.92
CA CYS A 6 -73.57 17.37 -14.71
C CYS A 6 -73.18 18.80 -14.25
N TRP A 7 -71.87 19.15 -14.36
CA TRP A 7 -71.37 20.15 -15.31
C TRP A 7 -69.87 19.93 -15.63
N LEU A 8 -69.58 19.89 -16.94
CA LEU A 8 -68.25 19.97 -17.55
C LEU A 8 -67.64 21.37 -17.37
N LEU A 9 -66.32 21.44 -17.13
CA LEU A 9 -65.43 22.45 -17.72
C LEU A 9 -64.01 21.84 -17.89
N ARG A 10 -63.51 21.87 -19.13
CA ARG A 10 -62.14 21.53 -19.54
C ARG A 10 -61.23 22.78 -19.44
N GLN A 11 -59.92 22.53 -19.48
CA GLN A 11 -58.75 23.43 -19.67
C GLN A 11 -58.20 23.99 -18.33
N ASP A 12 -56.92 23.84 -17.91
CA ASP A 12 -55.65 23.83 -18.64
C ASP A 12 -54.49 23.05 -17.93
N GLY A 13 -53.83 22.16 -18.67
CA GLY A 13 -52.40 22.24 -19.01
C GLY A 13 -51.26 22.34 -17.98
N VAL A 14 -51.39 22.15 -16.66
CA VAL A 14 -50.22 22.32 -15.72
C VAL A 14 -49.89 21.11 -14.82
N ALA A 15 -50.72 20.06 -14.76
CA ALA A 15 -50.56 19.02 -13.74
C ALA A 15 -49.55 17.88 -14.08
N VAL A 16 -49.01 17.80 -15.30
CA VAL A 16 -48.24 16.60 -15.73
C VAL A 16 -46.72 16.74 -15.50
N HIS A 17 -46.19 17.94 -15.28
CA HIS A 17 -44.75 18.13 -15.02
C HIS A 17 -44.34 17.96 -13.54
N GLY A 18 -45.25 18.18 -12.58
CA GLY A 18 -44.94 18.05 -11.15
C GLY A 18 -44.75 16.61 -10.67
N PHE A 19 -45.50 15.66 -11.25
CA PHE A 19 -45.48 14.25 -10.81
C PHE A 19 -44.19 13.53 -11.25
N ALA A 20 -43.70 13.82 -12.47
CA ALA A 20 -42.45 13.27 -12.97
C ALA A 20 -41.23 13.79 -12.20
N VAL A 21 -41.23 15.07 -11.80
CA VAL A 21 -40.15 15.67 -11.00
C VAL A 21 -40.12 15.09 -9.59
N LEU A 22 -41.28 14.87 -8.95
CA LEU A 22 -41.37 14.26 -7.62
C LEU A 22 -41.01 12.76 -7.62
N SER A 23 -41.37 12.01 -8.67
CA SER A 23 -40.95 10.61 -8.81
C SER A 23 -39.44 10.51 -9.05
N GLN A 24 -38.87 11.44 -9.82
CA GLN A 24 -37.44 11.47 -10.12
C GLN A 24 -36.60 11.95 -8.93
N LEU A 25 -37.11 12.90 -8.13
CA LEU A 25 -36.50 13.25 -6.84
C LEU A 25 -36.53 12.08 -5.85
N SER A 26 -37.67 11.39 -5.73
CA SER A 26 -37.81 10.24 -4.82
C SER A 26 -36.93 9.07 -5.25
N TYR A 27 -36.83 8.81 -6.57
CA TYR A 27 -35.92 7.82 -7.14
C TYR A 27 -34.46 8.18 -6.89
N ASN A 28 -34.06 9.45 -7.09
CA ASN A 28 -32.71 9.92 -6.83
C ASN A 28 -32.35 9.89 -5.33
N LEU A 29 -33.28 10.22 -4.44
CA LEU A 29 -33.09 10.11 -2.99
C LEU A 29 -32.96 8.65 -2.55
N SER A 30 -33.79 7.75 -3.10
CA SER A 30 -33.71 6.31 -2.85
C SER A 30 -32.41 5.70 -3.38
N LYS A 31 -31.98 6.07 -4.59
CA LYS A 31 -30.69 5.65 -5.16
C LYS A 31 -29.52 6.17 -4.34
N ARG A 32 -29.56 7.45 -3.93
CA ARG A 32 -28.51 8.05 -3.11
C ARG A 32 -28.45 7.42 -1.71
N GLY A 33 -29.58 7.02 -1.14
CA GLY A 33 -29.63 6.26 0.11
C GLY A 33 -29.04 4.85 -0.03
N ALA A 34 -29.35 4.15 -1.12
CA ALA A 34 -28.78 2.83 -1.42
C ALA A 34 -27.26 2.88 -1.65
N ASP A 35 -26.78 3.85 -2.43
CA ASP A 35 -25.34 4.06 -2.73
C ASP A 35 -24.52 4.40 -1.47
N VAL A 36 -25.09 5.20 -0.55
CA VAL A 36 -24.46 5.48 0.76
C VAL A 36 -24.42 4.23 1.64
N SER A 37 -25.48 3.42 1.68
CA SER A 37 -25.50 2.17 2.43
C SER A 37 -24.46 1.19 1.91
N GLU A 38 -24.41 0.97 0.59
CA GLU A 38 -23.45 0.07 -0.06
C GLU A 38 -21.99 0.51 0.16
N LYS A 39 -21.73 1.83 0.18
CA LYS A 39 -20.42 2.38 0.52
C LYS A 39 -20.03 2.07 1.98
N THR A 40 -20.94 2.32 2.91
CA THR A 40 -20.68 2.05 4.34
C THR A 40 -20.43 0.57 4.60
N ASP A 41 -21.20 -0.31 3.96
CA ASP A 41 -21.03 -1.76 4.10
C ASP A 41 -19.69 -2.24 3.55
N ARG A 42 -19.25 -1.70 2.40
CA ARG A 42 -17.93 -2.02 1.82
C ARG A 42 -16.77 -1.55 2.70
N LEU A 43 -16.85 -0.33 3.23
CA LEU A 43 -15.85 0.19 4.16
C LEU A 43 -15.78 -0.63 5.45
N GLN A 44 -16.93 -1.04 6.00
CA GLN A 44 -16.96 -1.90 7.19
C GLN A 44 -16.36 -3.27 6.92
N ALA A 45 -16.72 -3.93 5.82
CA ALA A 45 -16.15 -5.21 5.44
C ALA A 45 -14.63 -5.14 5.22
N ALA A 46 -14.14 -4.04 4.65
CA ALA A 46 -12.72 -3.78 4.50
C ALA A 46 -12.03 -3.58 5.86
N THR A 47 -12.63 -2.81 6.77
CA THR A 47 -12.14 -2.65 8.16
C THR A 47 -12.04 -4.00 8.87
N ASP A 48 -13.09 -4.82 8.82
CA ASP A 48 -13.09 -6.14 9.47
C ASP A 48 -12.00 -7.05 8.91
N THR A 49 -11.80 -7.02 7.59
CA THR A 49 -10.75 -7.77 6.89
C THR A 49 -9.36 -7.35 7.36
N VAL A 50 -9.06 -6.04 7.37
CA VAL A 50 -7.72 -5.58 7.77
C VAL A 50 -7.48 -5.77 9.26
N THR A 51 -8.51 -5.66 10.12
CA THR A 51 -8.38 -5.99 11.55
C THR A 51 -8.06 -7.46 11.75
N ALA A 52 -8.72 -8.37 11.01
CA ALA A 52 -8.43 -9.80 11.08
C ALA A 52 -6.99 -10.13 10.63
N ILE A 53 -6.52 -9.51 9.55
CA ILE A 53 -5.15 -9.70 9.06
C ILE A 53 -4.13 -9.20 10.10
N ALA A 54 -4.32 -8.00 10.67
CA ALA A 54 -3.43 -7.46 11.69
C ALA A 54 -3.33 -8.40 12.90
N ALA A 55 -4.48 -8.85 13.43
CA ALA A 55 -4.55 -9.78 14.55
C ALA A 55 -3.82 -11.11 14.25
N SER A 56 -3.97 -11.65 13.03
CA SER A 56 -3.28 -12.87 12.59
C SER A 56 -1.76 -12.69 12.59
N VAL A 57 -1.27 -11.59 12.00
CA VAL A 57 0.18 -11.29 11.92
C VAL A 57 0.79 -11.08 13.30
N GLU A 58 0.08 -10.43 14.22
CA GLU A 58 0.54 -10.15 15.59
C GLU A 58 0.71 -11.41 16.45
N THR A 59 0.09 -12.54 16.08
CA THR A 59 0.35 -13.82 16.76
C THR A 59 1.80 -14.28 16.58
N VAL A 60 2.46 -13.86 15.49
CA VAL A 60 3.83 -14.24 15.15
C VAL A 60 4.79 -13.07 15.35
N VAL A 61 4.38 -11.85 14.97
CA VAL A 61 5.18 -10.62 15.09
C VAL A 61 4.78 -9.89 16.37
N ARG A 62 5.33 -10.34 17.50
CA ARG A 62 4.92 -9.91 18.85
C ARG A 62 5.48 -8.54 19.25
N GLY A 63 4.67 -7.75 19.97
CA GLY A 63 5.09 -6.45 20.53
C GLY A 63 5.28 -5.35 19.50
N LYS A 64 4.69 -5.50 18.30
CA LYS A 64 4.98 -4.68 17.12
C LYS A 64 3.72 -4.24 16.37
N HIS A 65 2.65 -3.94 17.11
CA HIS A 65 1.35 -3.56 16.57
C HIS A 65 1.46 -2.42 15.54
N GLU A 66 2.13 -1.32 15.90
CA GLU A 66 2.30 -0.18 14.98
C GLU A 66 3.05 -0.59 13.70
N GLN A 67 4.11 -1.40 13.81
CA GLN A 67 4.88 -1.84 12.65
C GLN A 67 4.09 -2.77 11.73
N VAL A 68 3.21 -3.61 12.30
CA VAL A 68 2.29 -4.45 11.54
C VAL A 68 1.33 -3.57 10.75
N LEU A 69 0.68 -2.59 11.40
CA LEU A 69 -0.22 -1.66 10.71
C LEU A 69 0.51 -0.86 9.62
N LEU A 70 1.70 -0.33 9.90
CA LEU A 70 2.51 0.40 8.91
C LEU A 70 2.87 -0.46 7.70
N ALA A 71 3.19 -1.74 7.90
CA ALA A 71 3.50 -2.66 6.81
C ALA A 71 2.26 -3.02 5.98
N MET A 72 1.07 -3.00 6.58
CA MET A 72 -0.20 -3.22 5.89
C MET A 72 -0.64 -2.01 5.06
N VAL A 73 -0.23 -0.78 5.41
CA VAL A 73 -0.56 0.43 4.64
C VAL A 73 -0.27 0.27 3.14
N PRO A 74 0.98 -0.03 2.70
CA PRO A 74 1.24 -0.17 1.28
C PRO A 74 0.55 -1.39 0.65
N MET A 75 0.30 -2.45 1.42
CA MET A 75 -0.45 -3.62 0.94
C MET A 75 -1.88 -3.24 0.53
N ILE A 76 -2.60 -2.47 1.36
CA ILE A 76 -3.98 -2.06 1.08
C ILE A 76 -4.08 -0.73 0.32
N ALA A 77 -2.99 0.03 0.19
CA ALA A 77 -2.93 1.20 -0.68
C ALA A 77 -2.43 0.86 -2.11
N GLY A 78 -2.09 -0.41 -2.37
CA GLY A 78 -1.62 -0.89 -3.66
C GLY A 78 -0.19 -0.46 -4.02
N GLY A 79 0.63 -0.15 -3.01
CA GLY A 79 2.04 0.20 -3.14
C GLY A 79 2.99 -0.90 -2.68
N HIS A 80 4.25 -0.52 -2.47
CA HIS A 80 5.33 -1.44 -2.05
C HIS A 80 6.04 -0.93 -0.80
N LEU A 81 6.62 -1.86 -0.04
CA LEU A 81 7.27 -1.61 1.24
C LEU A 81 8.79 -1.77 1.14
N LEU A 82 9.52 -0.80 1.66
CA LEU A 82 10.97 -0.89 1.88
C LEU A 82 11.26 -0.97 3.38
N LEU A 83 11.90 -2.06 3.81
CA LEU A 83 12.35 -2.27 5.18
C LEU A 83 13.83 -1.93 5.31
N GLN A 84 14.14 -0.84 6.01
CA GLN A 84 15.50 -0.39 6.29
C GLN A 84 15.83 -0.66 7.76
N ASP A 85 16.55 -1.74 8.02
CA ASP A 85 16.84 -2.13 9.40
C ASP A 85 18.03 -3.10 9.49
N VAL A 86 18.55 -3.25 10.70
CA VAL A 86 19.60 -4.23 11.03
C VAL A 86 19.11 -5.68 10.83
N PRO A 87 20.00 -6.63 10.51
CA PRO A 87 19.64 -8.04 10.40
C PRO A 87 19.01 -8.60 11.68
N GLY A 88 18.15 -9.61 11.54
CA GLY A 88 17.61 -10.37 12.68
C GLY A 88 16.35 -9.82 13.37
N VAL A 89 15.81 -8.67 12.96
CA VAL A 89 14.63 -8.02 13.58
C VAL A 89 13.26 -8.55 13.10
N GLY A 90 13.21 -9.73 12.47
CA GLY A 90 11.93 -10.35 12.06
C GLY A 90 11.34 -9.82 10.74
N LYS A 91 12.13 -9.19 9.86
CA LYS A 91 11.69 -8.72 8.53
C LYS A 91 11.06 -9.82 7.68
N SER A 92 11.72 -10.98 7.59
CA SER A 92 11.21 -12.13 6.84
C SER A 92 9.96 -12.72 7.48
N THR A 93 9.88 -12.70 8.81
CA THR A 93 8.72 -13.16 9.57
C THR A 93 7.48 -12.32 9.25
N LEU A 94 7.63 -11.00 9.22
CA LEU A 94 6.56 -10.07 8.85
C LEU A 94 6.07 -10.31 7.42
N ALA A 95 6.98 -10.41 6.46
CA ALA A 95 6.64 -10.64 5.06
C ALA A 95 5.89 -11.96 4.84
N GLN A 96 6.38 -13.04 5.43
CA GLN A 96 5.74 -14.35 5.34
C GLN A 96 4.39 -14.37 6.08
N ALA A 97 4.28 -13.73 7.24
CA ALA A 97 3.03 -13.67 7.99
C ALA A 97 1.92 -12.91 7.25
N LEU A 98 2.26 -11.80 6.59
CA LEU A 98 1.33 -11.05 5.73
C LEU A 98 0.82 -11.91 4.58
N GLY A 99 1.72 -12.57 3.84
CA GLY A 99 1.34 -13.44 2.72
C GLY A 99 0.47 -14.63 3.14
N GLN A 100 0.82 -15.31 4.23
CA GLN A 100 0.03 -16.44 4.73
C GLN A 100 -1.35 -16.02 5.27
N SER A 101 -1.43 -14.86 5.94
CA SER A 101 -2.70 -14.37 6.52
C SER A 101 -3.76 -14.09 5.45
N ILE A 102 -3.36 -13.86 4.20
CA ILE A 102 -4.29 -13.58 3.08
C ILE A 102 -4.39 -14.74 2.07
N GLY A 103 -3.76 -15.89 2.37
CA GLY A 103 -3.72 -17.04 1.46
C GLY A 103 -3.02 -16.74 0.12
N ALA A 104 -2.11 -15.77 0.10
CA ALA A 104 -1.39 -15.35 -1.09
C ALA A 104 -0.28 -16.33 -1.46
N SER A 105 0.02 -16.42 -2.76
CA SER A 105 1.29 -16.99 -3.20
C SER A 105 2.46 -16.13 -2.68
N TYR A 106 3.47 -16.78 -2.13
CA TYR A 106 4.62 -16.13 -1.51
C TYR A 106 5.92 -16.59 -2.17
N SER A 107 6.81 -15.65 -2.41
CA SER A 107 8.13 -15.91 -2.96
C SER A 107 9.18 -15.07 -2.24
N ARG A 108 10.36 -15.65 -2.00
CA ARG A 108 11.51 -14.95 -1.42
C ARG A 108 12.66 -14.99 -2.42
N ILE A 109 13.19 -13.82 -2.71
CA ILE A 109 14.34 -13.61 -3.59
C ILE A 109 15.44 -13.01 -2.73
N GLN A 110 16.53 -13.76 -2.57
CA GLN A 110 17.73 -13.25 -1.92
C GLN A 110 18.58 -12.54 -2.96
N PHE A 111 18.83 -11.25 -2.77
CA PHE A 111 19.68 -10.49 -3.68
C PHE A 111 21.15 -10.73 -3.33
N THR A 112 21.91 -11.11 -4.35
CA THR A 112 23.35 -11.37 -4.29
C THR A 112 24.03 -10.69 -5.48
N SER A 113 25.36 -10.52 -5.41
CA SER A 113 26.13 -9.82 -6.44
C SER A 113 26.10 -10.51 -7.81
N ASP A 114 25.83 -11.82 -7.83
CA ASP A 114 25.77 -12.68 -9.00
C ASP A 114 24.34 -12.90 -9.53
N LEU A 115 23.31 -12.43 -8.81
CA LEU A 115 21.92 -12.56 -9.23
C LEU A 115 21.66 -11.81 -10.55
N LEU A 116 21.11 -12.51 -11.54
CA LEU A 116 20.79 -11.93 -12.84
C LEU A 116 19.31 -11.51 -12.91
N PRO A 117 18.96 -10.52 -13.76
CA PRO A 117 17.56 -10.18 -14.03
C PRO A 117 16.70 -11.40 -14.41
N ALA A 118 17.27 -12.32 -15.20
CA ALA A 118 16.65 -13.58 -15.62
C ALA A 118 16.23 -14.47 -14.44
N ASP A 119 16.98 -14.47 -13.34
CA ASP A 119 16.68 -15.27 -12.15
C ASP A 119 15.48 -14.72 -11.36
N ILE A 120 15.11 -13.45 -11.60
CA ILE A 120 13.97 -12.77 -10.97
C ILE A 120 12.74 -12.85 -11.87
N LEU A 121 12.92 -12.44 -13.13
CA LEU A 121 11.82 -12.29 -14.08
C LEU A 121 11.42 -13.63 -14.71
N GLY A 122 12.36 -14.54 -14.90
CA GLY A 122 12.17 -15.80 -15.62
C GLY A 122 12.94 -15.84 -16.93
N VAL A 123 12.90 -17.00 -17.58
CA VAL A 123 13.67 -17.27 -18.81
C VAL A 123 12.88 -18.14 -19.78
N ASN A 124 13.14 -17.99 -21.07
CA ASN A 124 12.67 -18.94 -22.08
C ASN A 124 13.64 -20.13 -22.16
N ILE A 125 13.13 -21.33 -21.93
CA ILE A 125 13.90 -22.58 -21.99
C ILE A 125 13.46 -23.34 -23.23
N TYR A 126 14.43 -23.80 -24.03
CA TYR A 126 14.16 -24.67 -25.16
C TYR A 126 13.81 -26.08 -24.67
N GLU A 127 12.58 -26.54 -24.95
CA GLU A 127 12.13 -27.89 -24.66
C GLU A 127 12.41 -28.80 -25.86
N ALA A 128 13.48 -29.59 -25.80
CA ALA A 128 13.90 -30.45 -26.92
C ALA A 128 12.84 -31.49 -27.36
N ALA A 129 11.91 -31.84 -26.47
CA ALA A 129 10.83 -32.78 -26.78
C ALA A 129 9.77 -32.18 -27.73
N THR A 130 9.51 -30.88 -27.63
CA THR A 130 8.51 -30.16 -28.44
C THR A 130 9.16 -29.33 -29.55
N GLY A 131 10.45 -29.01 -29.43
CA GLY A 131 11.14 -28.08 -30.33
C GLY A 131 10.75 -26.62 -30.10
N GLU A 132 10.10 -26.31 -28.97
CA GLU A 132 9.56 -24.99 -28.66
C GLU A 132 10.30 -24.33 -27.49
N PHE A 133 10.33 -23.00 -27.49
CA PHE A 133 10.75 -22.23 -26.33
C PHE A 133 9.57 -22.02 -25.38
N ARG A 134 9.71 -22.50 -24.15
CA ARG A 134 8.70 -22.31 -23.10
C ARG A 134 9.20 -21.34 -22.04
N PHE A 135 8.34 -20.37 -21.73
CA PHE A 135 8.63 -19.44 -20.65
C PHE A 135 8.51 -20.10 -19.29
N ARG A 136 9.63 -20.11 -18.54
CA ARG A 136 9.68 -20.48 -17.15
C ARG A 136 9.60 -19.21 -16.30
N ARG A 137 8.43 -19.01 -15.67
CA ARG A 137 8.17 -17.90 -14.76
C ARG A 137 9.21 -17.83 -13.64
N GLY A 138 9.76 -16.65 -13.42
CA GLY A 138 10.64 -16.38 -12.29
C GLY A 138 9.89 -16.25 -10.97
N PRO A 139 10.62 -16.12 -9.85
CA PRO A 139 10.07 -15.97 -8.51
C PRO A 139 9.23 -14.70 -8.31
N ILE A 140 9.28 -13.73 -9.23
CA ILE A 140 8.45 -12.52 -9.16
C ILE A 140 6.96 -12.79 -9.41
N PHE A 141 6.60 -13.93 -9.99
CA PHE A 141 5.20 -14.31 -10.24
C PHE A 141 4.50 -14.85 -8.98
N ALA A 142 4.50 -14.06 -7.91
CA ALA A 142 3.80 -14.32 -6.66
C ALA A 142 3.08 -13.05 -6.18
N ASN A 143 2.03 -13.21 -5.39
CA ASN A 143 1.26 -12.08 -4.85
C ASN A 143 2.08 -11.29 -3.82
N VAL A 144 2.86 -11.99 -3.00
CA VAL A 144 3.78 -11.37 -2.04
C VAL A 144 5.20 -11.79 -2.35
N VAL A 145 6.05 -10.83 -2.73
CA VAL A 145 7.47 -11.05 -3.04
C VAL A 145 8.33 -10.36 -2.00
N MET A 146 9.11 -11.14 -1.26
CA MET A 146 10.17 -10.62 -0.40
C MET A 146 11.48 -10.51 -1.19
N ALA A 147 11.97 -9.28 -1.40
CA ALA A 147 13.25 -9.00 -2.03
C ALA A 147 14.30 -8.64 -0.96
N ASP A 148 15.01 -9.66 -0.46
CA ASP A 148 15.91 -9.50 0.66
C ASP A 148 17.27 -8.95 0.21
N GLU A 149 17.76 -7.91 0.89
CA GLU A 149 19.05 -7.26 0.66
C GLU A 149 19.20 -6.72 -0.77
N ILE A 150 18.18 -6.00 -1.27
CA ILE A 150 18.12 -5.49 -2.66
C ILE A 150 19.38 -4.69 -3.05
N ASN A 151 20.02 -4.04 -2.07
CA ASN A 151 21.26 -3.30 -2.26
C ASN A 151 22.51 -4.17 -2.50
N ARG A 152 22.44 -5.51 -2.48
CA ARG A 152 23.57 -6.40 -2.78
C ARG A 152 23.67 -6.80 -4.26
N ALA A 153 22.59 -6.66 -5.03
CA ALA A 153 22.63 -6.97 -6.46
C ALA A 153 23.09 -5.79 -7.31
N SER A 154 23.52 -6.09 -8.53
CA SER A 154 23.90 -5.06 -9.51
C SER A 154 22.75 -4.08 -9.81
N PRO A 155 23.04 -2.83 -10.21
CA PRO A 155 22.00 -1.87 -10.59
C PRO A 155 21.04 -2.40 -11.66
N LYS A 156 21.54 -3.19 -12.62
CA LYS A 156 20.71 -3.81 -13.68
C LYS A 156 19.70 -4.81 -13.10
N THR A 157 20.11 -5.60 -12.12
CA THR A 157 19.23 -6.57 -11.43
C THR A 157 18.20 -5.86 -10.54
N GLN A 158 18.60 -4.78 -9.87
CA GLN A 158 17.69 -3.93 -9.10
C GLN A 158 16.62 -3.31 -10.03
N SER A 159 17.03 -2.70 -11.15
CA SER A 159 16.12 -2.10 -12.12
C SER A 159 15.10 -3.11 -12.66
N ALA A 160 15.48 -4.35 -12.92
CA ALA A 160 14.56 -5.39 -13.39
C ALA A 160 13.37 -5.62 -12.44
N LEU A 161 13.61 -5.72 -11.12
CA LEU A 161 12.54 -5.83 -10.13
C LEU A 161 11.70 -4.55 -10.06
N LEU A 162 12.36 -3.39 -10.08
CA LEU A 162 11.72 -2.08 -9.87
C LEU A 162 10.89 -1.62 -11.07
N GLU A 163 11.27 -2.01 -12.29
CA GLU A 163 10.46 -1.87 -13.49
C GLU A 163 9.21 -2.75 -13.41
N ALA A 164 9.36 -4.01 -13.03
CA ALA A 164 8.24 -4.93 -12.85
C ALA A 164 7.25 -4.47 -11.76
N MET A 165 7.75 -3.83 -10.68
CA MET A 165 6.92 -3.18 -9.65
C MET A 165 6.06 -2.06 -10.22
N ASN A 166 6.64 -1.16 -11.02
CA ASN A 166 5.89 -0.05 -11.61
C ASN A 166 4.88 -0.52 -12.66
N ASP A 167 5.32 -1.39 -13.57
CA ASP A 167 4.54 -1.74 -14.74
C ASP A 167 3.53 -2.86 -14.45
N ARG A 168 3.70 -3.59 -13.33
CA ARG A 168 2.91 -4.77 -12.94
C ARG A 168 2.86 -5.88 -13.98
N ARG A 169 3.82 -5.85 -14.91
CA ARG A 169 4.01 -6.82 -15.99
C ARG A 169 5.48 -6.82 -16.38
N ILE A 170 5.88 -7.87 -17.08
CA ILE A 170 7.24 -7.99 -17.62
C ILE A 170 7.18 -8.28 -19.11
N THR A 171 8.21 -7.89 -19.86
CA THR A 171 8.33 -8.24 -21.28
C THR A 171 9.63 -9.00 -21.50
N ILE A 172 9.53 -10.22 -22.02
CA ILE A 172 10.66 -11.10 -22.32
C ILE A 172 10.50 -11.60 -23.75
N ASP A 173 11.52 -11.40 -24.58
CA ASP A 173 11.55 -11.81 -26.00
C ASP A 173 10.32 -11.37 -26.80
N GLY A 174 9.82 -10.16 -26.53
CA GLY A 174 8.66 -9.56 -27.20
C GLY A 174 7.29 -10.04 -26.68
N ALA A 175 7.24 -10.98 -25.74
CA ALA A 175 6.01 -11.41 -25.08
C ALA A 175 5.84 -10.73 -23.71
N THR A 176 4.66 -10.17 -23.46
CA THR A 176 4.32 -9.53 -22.20
C THR A 176 3.56 -10.48 -21.28
N TRP A 177 3.94 -10.50 -20.01
CA TRP A 177 3.38 -11.35 -18.97
C TRP A 177 2.92 -10.49 -17.80
N GLU A 178 1.63 -10.57 -17.47
CA GLU A 178 1.05 -9.88 -16.31
C GLU A 178 1.47 -10.55 -14.99
N LEU A 179 1.76 -9.74 -13.97
CA LEU A 179 2.02 -10.21 -12.62
C LEU A 179 0.69 -10.47 -11.87
N PRO A 180 0.68 -11.31 -10.83
CA PRO A 180 -0.52 -11.56 -10.03
C PRO A 180 -1.06 -10.29 -9.37
N ASP A 181 -2.37 -10.16 -9.23
CA ASP A 181 -3.01 -9.06 -8.49
C ASP A 181 -3.57 -9.58 -7.14
N PRO A 182 -3.24 -8.94 -5.99
CA PRO A 182 -2.28 -7.87 -5.82
C PRO A 182 -0.84 -8.38 -6.00
N PHE A 183 0.00 -7.49 -6.50
CA PHE A 183 1.46 -7.65 -6.57
C PHE A 183 2.12 -6.79 -5.49
N PHE A 184 2.41 -7.37 -4.34
CA PHE A 184 3.00 -6.67 -3.20
C PHE A 184 4.47 -7.08 -3.02
N VAL A 185 5.35 -6.08 -3.00
CA VAL A 185 6.80 -6.29 -2.85
C VAL A 185 7.23 -5.69 -1.53
N ILE A 186 7.94 -6.51 -0.75
CA ILE A 186 8.59 -6.12 0.49
C ILE A 186 10.10 -6.27 0.26
N ALA A 187 10.77 -5.16 0.01
CA ALA A 187 12.21 -5.14 -0.16
C ALA A 187 12.90 -4.85 1.17
N THR A 188 14.09 -5.41 1.40
CA THR A 188 14.91 -5.07 2.56
C THR A 188 16.24 -4.46 2.11
N GLN A 189 16.76 -3.55 2.91
CA GLN A 189 18.11 -3.00 2.75
C GLN A 189 18.82 -2.95 4.09
N ASN A 190 20.09 -3.36 4.09
CA ASN A 190 20.97 -3.16 5.23
C ASN A 190 21.77 -1.85 5.04
N PRO A 191 21.52 -0.81 5.86
CA PRO A 191 22.17 0.49 5.69
C PRO A 191 23.64 0.52 6.15
N ILE A 192 24.14 -0.52 6.82
CA ILE A 192 25.46 -0.54 7.48
C ILE A 192 26.54 -1.25 6.63
N GLU A 193 26.16 -1.98 5.58
CA GLU A 193 27.12 -2.70 4.73
C GLU A 193 27.77 -1.79 3.69
N TYR A 194 29.04 -1.44 3.92
CA TYR A 194 29.83 -0.55 3.06
C TYR A 194 30.58 -1.24 1.92
N ALA A 195 30.76 -2.57 1.98
CA ALA A 195 31.52 -3.31 0.97
C ALA A 195 30.60 -4.21 0.14
N GLY A 196 30.65 -4.05 -1.19
CA GLY A 196 29.90 -4.90 -2.12
C GLY A 196 28.41 -4.59 -2.22
N THR A 197 27.99 -3.37 -1.84
CA THR A 197 26.59 -2.91 -1.98
C THR A 197 26.46 -1.78 -3.00
N TYR A 198 25.32 -1.76 -3.68
CA TYR A 198 24.88 -0.76 -4.63
C TYR A 198 23.66 -0.05 -4.04
N PRO A 199 23.80 1.19 -3.53
CA PRO A 199 22.67 1.92 -2.98
C PRO A 199 21.63 2.20 -4.08
N LEU A 200 20.34 2.13 -3.72
CA LEU A 200 19.30 2.50 -4.66
C LEU A 200 19.36 4.01 -4.93
N PRO A 201 19.36 4.43 -6.21
CA PRO A 201 19.16 5.83 -6.57
C PRO A 201 17.83 6.37 -6.03
N GLU A 202 17.73 7.69 -5.87
CA GLU A 202 16.51 8.36 -5.41
C GLU A 202 15.30 8.06 -6.31
N SER A 203 15.51 7.98 -7.63
CA SER A 203 14.48 7.59 -8.60
C SER A 203 13.92 6.19 -8.33
N GLU A 204 14.76 5.28 -7.84
CA GLU A 204 14.38 3.91 -7.50
C GLU A 204 13.68 3.85 -6.13
N LEU A 205 14.15 4.60 -5.15
CA LEU A 205 13.51 4.72 -3.84
C LEU A 205 12.08 5.29 -3.93
N ASP A 206 11.84 6.23 -4.84
CA ASP A 206 10.53 6.83 -5.09
C ASP A 206 9.46 5.81 -5.56
N ARG A 207 9.87 4.60 -5.97
CA ARG A 207 8.94 3.51 -6.32
C ARG A 207 8.37 2.79 -5.10
N PHE A 208 8.99 2.93 -3.94
CA PHE A 208 8.44 2.43 -2.69
C PHE A 208 7.49 3.48 -2.10
N GLN A 209 6.26 3.05 -1.81
CA GLN A 209 5.27 3.94 -1.19
C GLN A 209 5.67 4.26 0.24
N LEU A 210 6.15 3.26 0.97
CA LEU A 210 6.48 3.37 2.39
C LEU A 210 7.86 2.79 2.69
N CYS A 211 8.64 3.52 3.48
CA CYS A 211 9.92 3.09 4.03
C CYS A 211 9.86 3.11 5.57
N MET A 212 10.21 2.00 6.21
CA MET A 212 10.20 1.89 7.69
C MET A 212 11.25 0.90 8.21
N GLY A 213 11.53 0.99 9.51
CA GLY A 213 12.22 -0.05 10.28
C GLY A 213 11.26 -0.81 11.18
N ILE A 214 11.60 -2.04 11.57
CA ILE A 214 10.85 -2.83 12.55
C ILE A 214 11.35 -2.51 13.97
N GLY A 215 12.66 -2.31 14.11
CA GLY A 215 13.37 -2.14 15.37
C GLY A 215 13.44 -3.43 16.21
N TYR A 216 14.28 -3.42 17.23
CA TYR A 216 14.38 -4.53 18.19
C TYR A 216 13.05 -4.74 18.93
N PRO A 217 12.66 -5.99 19.23
CA PRO A 217 11.52 -6.26 20.09
C PRO A 217 11.68 -5.59 21.47
N ASP A 218 10.57 -5.29 22.14
CA ASP A 218 10.62 -4.87 23.53
C ASP A 218 11.12 -6.01 24.44
N VAL A 219 11.48 -5.68 25.68
CA VAL A 219 12.06 -6.64 26.64
C VAL A 219 11.16 -7.85 26.90
N GLU A 220 9.85 -7.68 26.88
CA GLU A 220 8.90 -8.78 27.14
C GLU A 220 8.79 -9.70 25.92
N ALA A 221 8.69 -9.13 24.72
CA ALA A 221 8.68 -9.84 23.45
C ALA A 221 10.01 -10.57 23.23
N GLU A 222 11.14 -9.92 23.52
CA GLU A 222 12.48 -10.52 23.41
C GLU A 222 12.63 -11.69 24.39
N ARG A 223 12.19 -11.53 25.64
CA ARG A 223 12.17 -12.63 26.62
C ARG A 223 11.32 -13.81 26.14
N LYS A 224 10.15 -13.57 25.55
CA LYS A 224 9.31 -14.63 24.98
C LYS A 224 10.02 -15.35 23.83
N ILE A 225 10.65 -14.61 22.93
CA ILE A 225 11.43 -15.19 21.81
C ILE A 225 12.58 -16.07 22.33
N LEU A 226 13.24 -15.69 23.43
CA LEU A 226 14.33 -16.46 24.03
C LEU A 226 13.87 -17.71 24.80
N THR A 227 12.64 -17.72 25.30
CA THR A 227 12.10 -18.79 26.18
C THR A 227 11.21 -19.79 25.43
N GLU A 228 10.52 -19.34 24.39
CA GLU A 228 9.79 -20.22 23.49
C GLU A 228 10.80 -20.93 22.56
N ARG A 229 10.62 -22.24 22.33
CA ARG A 229 11.48 -22.99 21.40
C ARG A 229 11.54 -22.21 20.08
N PRO A 230 12.72 -22.07 19.43
CA PRO A 230 12.80 -21.36 18.17
C PRO A 230 11.81 -22.02 17.22
N VAL A 231 10.72 -21.30 16.92
CA VAL A 231 9.92 -21.59 15.74
C VAL A 231 10.97 -21.58 14.64
N ARG A 232 11.23 -22.76 14.04
CA ARG A 232 12.19 -22.83 12.93
C ARG A 232 11.79 -21.68 12.01
N GLN A 233 12.74 -20.83 11.64
CA GLN A 233 12.53 -19.61 10.82
C GLN A 233 11.85 -19.88 9.46
N HIS A 234 11.46 -21.14 9.18
CA HIS A 234 10.89 -21.66 7.96
C HIS A 234 9.48 -22.25 8.14
N SER A 235 8.91 -22.30 9.35
CA SER A 235 7.58 -22.87 9.58
C SER A 235 6.67 -21.93 10.35
N ILE A 236 6.48 -20.72 9.82
CA ILE A 236 5.24 -19.99 10.11
C ILE A 236 4.12 -20.80 9.45
N ASN A 237 3.13 -21.20 10.23
CA ASN A 237 1.95 -21.91 9.74
C ASN A 237 0.71 -21.15 10.20
N LEU A 238 0.51 -19.97 9.61
CA LEU A 238 -0.72 -19.21 9.78
C LEU A 238 -1.77 -19.76 8.82
N GLN A 239 -2.96 -20.00 9.35
CA GLN A 239 -4.13 -20.23 8.51
C GLN A 239 -4.58 -18.90 7.91
N PRO A 240 -4.91 -18.85 6.61
CA PRO A 240 -5.46 -17.64 6.00
C PRO A 240 -6.71 -17.18 6.74
N VAL A 241 -6.72 -15.90 7.14
CA VAL A 241 -7.87 -15.23 7.76
C VAL A 241 -8.62 -14.33 6.77
N ALA A 242 -7.98 -14.02 5.65
CA ALA A 242 -8.56 -13.33 4.51
C ALA A 242 -8.11 -14.01 3.21
N SER A 243 -8.78 -13.67 2.13
CA SER A 243 -8.42 -14.06 0.76
C SER A 243 -7.77 -12.90 0.02
N VAL A 244 -7.07 -13.23 -1.07
CA VAL A 244 -6.54 -12.25 -2.02
C VAL A 244 -7.61 -11.29 -2.53
N GLN A 245 -8.83 -11.79 -2.83
CA GLN A 245 -9.92 -10.94 -3.29
C GLN A 245 -10.35 -9.92 -2.24
N GLN A 246 -10.42 -10.31 -0.95
CA GLN A 246 -10.77 -9.36 0.12
C GLN A 246 -9.72 -8.27 0.30
N VAL A 247 -8.45 -8.54 -0.02
CA VAL A 247 -7.39 -7.51 -0.04
C VAL A 247 -7.61 -6.53 -1.20
N LEU A 248 -7.99 -7.01 -2.39
CA LEU A 248 -8.34 -6.16 -3.53
C LEU A 248 -9.59 -5.32 -3.23
N ASP A 249 -10.59 -5.89 -2.57
CA ASP A 249 -11.79 -5.17 -2.13
C ASP A 249 -11.42 -4.10 -1.09
N ALA A 250 -10.50 -4.39 -0.18
CA ALA A 250 -9.96 -3.41 0.75
C ALA A 250 -9.16 -2.29 0.03
N GLN A 251 -8.40 -2.61 -1.02
CA GLN A 251 -7.73 -1.61 -1.85
C GLN A 251 -8.73 -0.66 -2.52
N ALA A 252 -9.83 -1.19 -3.05
CA ALA A 252 -10.91 -0.37 -3.59
C ALA A 252 -11.57 0.49 -2.50
N ALA A 253 -11.81 -0.07 -1.31
CA ALA A 253 -12.39 0.65 -0.18
C ALA A 253 -11.50 1.79 0.34
N VAL A 254 -10.16 1.66 0.26
CA VAL A 254 -9.23 2.76 0.58
C VAL A 254 -9.50 3.99 -0.28
N ASP A 255 -9.82 3.82 -1.56
CA ASP A 255 -10.14 4.95 -2.45
C ASP A 255 -11.46 5.65 -2.10
N GLU A 256 -12.32 4.97 -1.34
CA GLU A 256 -13.62 5.47 -0.88
C GLU A 256 -13.56 6.21 0.46
N VAL A 257 -12.45 6.10 1.20
CA VAL A 257 -12.21 6.82 2.45
C VAL A 257 -12.31 8.33 2.20
N THR A 258 -13.10 8.99 3.05
CA THR A 258 -13.47 10.40 2.86
C THR A 258 -12.29 11.31 3.17
N VAL A 259 -11.98 12.20 2.23
CA VAL A 259 -10.97 13.24 2.39
C VAL A 259 -11.64 14.58 2.17
N ALA A 260 -11.72 15.39 3.22
CA ALA A 260 -12.25 16.74 3.13
C ALA A 260 -11.33 17.63 2.26
N PRO A 261 -11.86 18.66 1.56
CA PRO A 261 -11.02 19.58 0.78
C PRO A 261 -9.86 20.18 1.59
N ALA A 262 -10.10 20.54 2.86
CA ALA A 262 -9.06 21.05 3.76
C ALA A 262 -7.90 20.06 4.01
N MET A 263 -8.16 18.74 3.94
CA MET A 263 -7.10 17.71 4.03
C MET A 263 -6.26 17.65 2.76
N LEU A 264 -6.88 17.84 1.58
CA LEU A 264 -6.14 17.94 0.32
C LEU A 264 -5.22 19.16 0.33
N ASP A 265 -5.74 20.30 0.78
CA ASP A 265 -4.96 21.53 0.94
C ASP A 265 -3.83 21.35 1.95
N TYR A 266 -4.07 20.61 3.04
CA TYR A 266 -3.06 20.31 4.04
C TYR A 266 -1.90 19.45 3.48
N VAL A 267 -2.20 18.38 2.75
CA VAL A 267 -1.19 17.54 2.06
C VAL A 267 -0.42 18.35 1.02
N LEU A 268 -1.12 19.21 0.26
CA LEU A 268 -0.49 20.08 -0.73
C LEU A 268 0.42 21.13 -0.08
N ALA A 269 -0.01 21.73 1.02
CA ALA A 269 0.76 22.71 1.78
C ALA A 269 2.04 22.06 2.34
N PHE A 270 1.94 20.85 2.90
CA PHE A 270 3.10 20.06 3.30
C PHE A 270 4.07 19.83 2.13
N ALA A 271 3.59 19.31 1.00
CA ALA A 271 4.43 19.05 -0.16
C ALA A 271 5.12 20.33 -0.67
N ARG A 272 4.40 21.46 -0.71
CA ARG A 272 4.97 22.77 -1.10
C ARG A 272 6.02 23.24 -0.11
N ALA A 273 5.77 23.13 1.19
CA ALA A 273 6.70 23.52 2.24
C ALA A 273 8.03 22.75 2.11
N THR A 274 7.99 21.45 1.82
CA THR A 274 9.22 20.67 1.56
C THR A 274 9.99 21.14 0.32
N ARG A 275 9.32 21.69 -0.71
CA ARG A 275 9.99 22.19 -1.93
C ARG A 275 10.59 23.58 -1.74
N SER A 276 10.03 24.39 -0.85
CA SER A 276 10.53 25.72 -0.51
C SER A 276 11.57 25.71 0.61
N GLU A 277 11.73 24.58 1.31
CA GLU A 277 12.63 24.46 2.44
C GLU A 277 14.10 24.50 2.01
N THR A 278 14.86 25.43 2.59
CA THR A 278 16.28 25.66 2.29
C THR A 278 17.19 24.48 2.62
N LEU A 279 16.83 23.67 3.64
CA LEU A 279 17.57 22.46 4.00
C LEU A 279 17.50 21.38 2.93
N PHE A 280 16.50 21.42 2.05
CA PHE A 280 16.29 20.40 1.03
C PHE A 280 16.78 20.90 -0.33
N GLU A 281 17.34 19.96 -1.09
CA GLU A 281 17.68 20.15 -2.50
C GLU A 281 16.51 19.70 -3.38
N VAL A 282 15.87 18.60 -2.99
CA VAL A 282 14.67 18.07 -3.65
C VAL A 282 13.61 17.83 -2.58
N GLY A 283 12.43 18.43 -2.74
CA GLY A 283 11.26 18.20 -1.88
C GLY A 283 10.35 17.10 -2.43
N VAL A 284 9.22 16.87 -1.76
CA VAL A 284 8.25 15.82 -2.14
C VAL A 284 7.68 16.07 -3.53
N SER A 285 7.79 15.10 -4.44
CA SER A 285 7.24 15.15 -5.80
C SER A 285 5.70 15.12 -5.83
N PRO A 286 5.02 15.45 -6.95
CA PRO A 286 3.58 15.23 -7.08
C PRO A 286 3.17 13.77 -6.84
N ARG A 287 3.98 12.80 -7.30
CA ARG A 287 3.78 11.38 -7.02
C ARG A 287 3.86 11.10 -5.52
N GLY A 288 4.86 11.64 -4.82
CA GLY A 288 4.99 11.50 -3.37
C GLY A 288 3.78 12.06 -2.60
N ALA A 289 3.17 13.15 -3.08
CA ALA A 289 1.95 13.69 -2.48
C ALA A 289 0.71 12.79 -2.71
N ILE A 290 0.59 12.18 -3.90
CA ILE A 290 -0.46 11.19 -4.20
C ILE A 290 -0.27 9.94 -3.32
N ASP A 291 0.97 9.45 -3.23
CA ASP A 291 1.32 8.28 -2.43
C ASP A 291 1.06 8.52 -0.94
N LEU A 292 1.33 9.73 -0.45
CA LEU A 292 1.01 10.15 0.92
C LEU A 292 -0.51 10.17 1.15
N LEU A 293 -1.29 10.72 0.22
CA LEU A 293 -2.75 10.75 0.35
C LEU A 293 -3.35 9.34 0.39
N LYS A 294 -2.87 8.43 -0.46
CA LYS A 294 -3.28 7.01 -0.44
C LYS A 294 -2.90 6.32 0.87
N ALA A 295 -1.67 6.55 1.33
CA ALA A 295 -1.19 5.99 2.59
C ALA A 295 -2.01 6.49 3.80
N VAL A 296 -2.40 7.77 3.80
CA VAL A 296 -3.24 8.40 4.82
C VAL A 296 -4.65 7.80 4.83
N ARG A 297 -5.26 7.55 3.67
CA ARG A 297 -6.55 6.86 3.56
C ARG A 297 -6.49 5.43 4.10
N ALA A 298 -5.45 4.69 3.71
CA ALA A 298 -5.21 3.34 4.20
C ALA A 298 -4.98 3.31 5.72
N TRP A 299 -4.21 4.28 6.25
CA TRP A 299 -4.00 4.44 7.68
C TRP A 299 -5.33 4.70 8.42
N ALA A 300 -6.17 5.62 7.93
CA ALA A 300 -7.48 5.85 8.53
C ALA A 300 -8.34 4.58 8.58
N LEU A 301 -8.35 3.79 7.49
CA LEU A 301 -9.11 2.53 7.43
C LEU A 301 -8.58 1.49 8.43
N LEU A 302 -7.26 1.35 8.56
CA LEU A 302 -6.60 0.48 9.56
C LEU A 302 -6.91 0.92 11.00
N GLN A 303 -7.14 2.21 11.21
CA GLN A 303 -7.59 2.78 12.49
C GLN A 303 -9.11 2.67 12.69
N GLY A 304 -9.84 1.96 11.81
CA GLY A 304 -11.29 1.79 11.88
C GLY A 304 -12.09 3.04 11.52
N ARG A 305 -11.48 4.01 10.84
CA ARG A 305 -12.13 5.27 10.42
C ARG A 305 -12.36 5.30 8.92
N THR A 306 -13.50 5.87 8.52
CA THR A 306 -13.91 6.06 7.12
C THR A 306 -13.63 7.46 6.60
N PHE A 307 -12.87 8.25 7.36
CA PHE A 307 -12.45 9.61 7.04
C PHE A 307 -11.06 9.92 7.60
N VAL A 308 -10.35 10.81 6.92
CA VAL A 308 -9.00 11.25 7.27
C VAL A 308 -9.04 12.41 8.25
N VAL A 309 -8.10 12.42 9.20
CA VAL A 309 -7.83 13.53 10.13
C VAL A 309 -6.40 14.08 9.95
N PRO A 310 -6.09 15.31 10.39
CA PRO A 310 -4.76 15.89 10.22
C PRO A 310 -3.61 15.05 10.79
N ASP A 311 -3.87 14.34 11.89
CA ASP A 311 -2.88 13.49 12.56
C ASP A 311 -2.44 12.30 11.70
N ASP A 312 -3.32 11.82 10.79
CA ASP A 312 -2.96 10.75 9.84
C ASP A 312 -1.85 11.22 8.89
N VAL A 313 -1.94 12.47 8.42
CA VAL A 313 -0.93 13.07 7.53
C VAL A 313 0.40 13.21 8.27
N LYS A 314 0.39 13.66 9.52
CA LYS A 314 1.59 13.79 10.35
C LYS A 314 2.22 12.43 10.64
N THR A 315 1.40 11.42 10.91
CA THR A 315 1.85 10.05 11.20
C THR A 315 2.49 9.41 9.97
N MET A 316 1.88 9.56 8.79
CA MET A 316 2.33 8.89 7.57
C MET A 316 3.46 9.60 6.82
N ALA A 317 3.56 10.92 6.94
CA ALA A 317 4.55 11.70 6.20
C ALA A 317 6.01 11.24 6.43
N PRO A 318 6.49 10.93 7.65
CA PRO A 318 7.83 10.42 7.85
C PRO A 318 8.12 9.12 7.10
N TYR A 319 7.13 8.24 6.92
CA TYR A 319 7.32 6.95 6.27
C TYR A 319 7.19 7.02 4.74
N VAL A 320 6.49 8.02 4.20
CA VAL A 320 6.27 8.19 2.76
C VAL A 320 7.21 9.21 2.13
N ALA A 321 7.55 10.29 2.85
CA ALA A 321 8.28 11.43 2.30
C ALA A 321 9.79 11.36 2.53
N SER A 322 10.25 10.76 3.64
CA SER A 322 11.65 10.86 4.06
C SER A 322 12.64 10.36 3.01
N HIS A 323 12.36 9.23 2.36
CA HIS A 323 13.20 8.66 1.31
C HIS A 323 13.07 9.35 -0.05
N ARG A 324 12.13 10.30 -0.19
CA ARG A 324 11.87 11.08 -1.42
C ARG A 324 12.40 12.50 -1.36
N ILE A 325 12.82 12.95 -0.19
CA ILE A 325 13.40 14.27 0.03
C ILE A 325 14.92 14.12 0.03
N LEU A 326 15.61 14.89 -0.82
CA LEU A 326 17.07 14.97 -0.78
C LEU A 326 17.50 16.15 0.09
N ARG A 327 18.26 15.86 1.15
CA ARG A 327 18.81 16.87 2.03
C ARG A 327 20.09 17.45 1.45
N ARG A 328 20.20 18.78 1.41
CA ARG A 328 21.35 19.47 0.81
C ARG A 328 22.65 19.08 1.53
N GLY A 329 23.67 18.66 0.76
CA GLY A 329 24.96 18.23 1.31
C GLY A 329 24.94 16.87 2.01
N SER A 330 23.88 16.07 1.85
CA SER A 330 23.73 14.73 2.43
C SER A 330 23.34 13.73 1.33
N ARG A 331 23.83 12.49 1.44
CA ARG A 331 23.36 11.36 0.62
C ARG A 331 22.18 10.62 1.22
N LYS A 332 21.76 11.00 2.42
CA LYS A 332 20.59 10.45 3.12
C LYS A 332 19.39 11.37 2.92
N GLY A 333 18.21 10.78 2.89
CA GLY A 333 16.95 11.51 2.83
C GLY A 333 16.65 12.33 4.09
N ALA A 334 15.47 12.93 4.15
CA ALA A 334 15.02 13.66 5.33
C ALA A 334 14.87 12.74 6.55
N SER A 335 15.19 13.28 7.72
CA SER A 335 14.92 12.62 9.01
C SER A 335 13.50 12.91 9.48
N ARG A 336 12.99 12.11 10.42
CA ARG A 336 11.69 12.40 11.07
C ARG A 336 11.65 13.80 11.68
N THR A 337 12.73 14.23 12.31
CA THR A 337 12.86 15.58 12.87
C THR A 337 12.79 16.67 11.81
N ASP A 338 13.31 16.43 10.60
CA ASP A 338 13.17 17.38 9.49
C ASP A 338 11.70 17.49 9.05
N ILE A 339 10.98 16.35 8.99
CA ILE A 339 9.55 16.31 8.64
C ILE A 339 8.70 17.02 9.71
N ASP A 340 8.95 16.75 10.99
CA ASP A 340 8.24 17.38 12.11
C ASP A 340 8.37 18.91 12.04
N ARG A 341 9.57 19.41 11.72
CA ARG A 341 9.85 20.84 11.52
C ARG A 341 9.06 21.46 10.36
N ILE A 342 8.78 20.69 9.31
CA ILE A 342 7.93 21.18 8.21
C ILE A 342 6.50 21.36 8.71
N PHE A 343 5.99 20.45 9.54
CA PHE A 343 4.64 20.58 10.11
C PHE A 343 4.49 21.73 11.11
N GLU A 344 5.57 22.22 11.72
CA GLU A 344 5.53 23.46 12.50
C GLU A 344 5.21 24.70 11.63
N GLN A 345 5.55 24.65 10.34
CA GLN A 345 5.29 25.72 9.37
C GLN A 345 3.94 25.58 8.66
N VAL A 346 3.33 24.39 8.72
CA VAL A 346 2.09 24.06 8.02
C VAL A 346 1.00 23.80 9.06
N PRO A 347 0.14 24.79 9.38
CA PRO A 347 -0.89 24.63 10.39
C PRO A 347 -1.89 23.55 9.96
N ALA A 348 -2.28 22.71 10.91
CA ALA A 348 -3.37 21.77 10.70
C ALA A 348 -4.68 22.55 10.50
N PRO A 349 -5.56 22.11 9.59
CA PRO A 349 -6.87 22.74 9.45
C PRO A 349 -7.71 22.49 10.71
N VAL A 350 -8.55 23.47 11.01
CA VAL A 350 -9.42 23.53 12.20
C VAL A 350 -10.68 22.72 11.99
#